data_AF-A0A8T4FGH7-F1
#
_entry.id   AF-A0A8T4FGH7-F1
#
_cell.length_a   1.000
_cell.length_b   1.000
_cell.length_c   1.000
_cell.angle_alpha   90.00
_cell.angle_beta   90.00
_cell.angle_gamma   90.00
#
_symmetry.space_group_name_H-M   'P 1'
#
loop_
_entity.id
_entity.type
_entity.pdbx_description
1 polymer ?
#
loop_
_entity_poly.entity_id
_entity_poly.type
_entity_poly.pdbx_seq_one_letter_code
_entity_poly.pdbx_strand_id
1 'polypeptide(L)'
;MMREPHWHARIQAAGRVGAGFLIDTRHVLTAAHVVDGSDNTTVSFPGGRGAFDDLPASVLYRGEWARQGDYGDMAVLELAEPVAITPATLARPTELRTAGHGNLKIYGFRRGNIRTGSIATVRADWTQHVAGEWIQLTNTDGFGEELGKGFSGAAVYAPDADAVVGMVTDADPSPEHRIGLMLPIPSLRRHWEPLDDWLYPKWLDPRIWRELRALVQGSTTDTPLEEIYAKAFHTAKARFATVWESIRHVAEEHDLGEIAAIRLNAYLDALAPRLTRRAVADQIRRLFPGGRSEPHDASIPSIIVRVDHSGAGGYLLALSTWGTTRTRHVDFDPIETARQVRAQVEQELPKFLECVEGQEFLIEFVMPETWLDRPVDEWFSDPADREPLGLLYPVVIRDVRRLKPGVRREKAITRWRELRRAGAVAPDLFDCRDRRDDRALRALLAGDDHTVVIGAGSWKRQRRMALKYGVPIMLWSRRWTCAEHSTGAQESTCPGDRFVEQMSALVRNCAPDDLPMQVREVRRLAEGLDRDQCGRWITLFWDDPLRRPDPPLAMA
;
A
#
# COMPACT_ATOMS: atom_id res chain seq x y z
N MET A 1 21.46 13.35 -26.68
CA MET A 1 21.03 12.77 -27.96
C MET A 1 20.18 11.56 -27.61
N MET A 2 18.85 11.64 -27.73
CA MET A 2 17.97 10.49 -27.40
C MET A 2 18.21 9.39 -28.43
N ARG A 3 18.40 8.14 -27.98
CA ARG A 3 18.19 6.97 -28.85
C ARG A 3 16.72 6.99 -29.26
N GLU A 4 16.46 7.05 -30.56
CA GLU A 4 15.11 6.93 -31.10
C GLU A 4 14.60 5.52 -30.73
N PRO A 5 13.50 5.39 -29.95
CA PRO A 5 13.11 4.08 -29.47
C PRO A 5 12.60 3.22 -30.63
N HIS A 6 13.30 2.11 -30.91
CA HIS A 6 13.07 1.26 -32.08
C HIS A 6 11.73 0.49 -32.05
N TRP A 7 11.02 0.51 -30.92
CA TRP A 7 9.76 -0.20 -30.70
C TRP A 7 8.52 0.56 -31.18
N HIS A 8 8.65 1.81 -31.66
CA HIS A 8 7.53 2.52 -32.28
C HIS A 8 7.15 1.88 -33.61
N ALA A 9 5.86 1.61 -33.77
CA ALA A 9 5.32 0.89 -34.90
C ALA A 9 4.41 1.78 -35.74
N ARG A 10 4.57 1.72 -37.06
CA ARG A 10 3.57 2.20 -38.01
C ARG A 10 2.63 1.06 -38.35
N ILE A 11 1.33 1.31 -38.26
CA ILE A 11 0.30 0.33 -38.57
C ILE A 11 -0.43 0.73 -39.85
N GLN A 12 -0.60 -0.21 -40.77
CA GLN A 12 -1.41 -0.04 -41.97
C GLN A 12 -2.46 -1.14 -42.07
N ALA A 13 -3.73 -0.73 -42.10
CA ALA A 13 -4.90 -1.62 -42.10
C ALA A 13 -6.04 -0.96 -42.88
N ALA A 14 -6.67 -1.69 -43.81
CA ALA A 14 -7.80 -1.20 -44.62
C ALA A 14 -7.62 0.24 -45.20
N GLY A 15 -6.41 0.59 -45.64
CA GLY A 15 -6.09 1.92 -46.19
C GLY A 15 -5.95 3.05 -45.14
N ARG A 16 -6.05 2.72 -43.86
CA ARG A 16 -5.78 3.61 -42.71
C ARG A 16 -4.33 3.46 -42.26
N VAL A 17 -3.80 4.53 -41.68
CA VAL A 17 -2.46 4.59 -41.12
C VAL A 17 -2.58 5.07 -39.68
N GLY A 18 -2.01 4.31 -38.76
CA GLY A 18 -1.92 4.64 -37.36
C GLY A 18 -0.53 4.36 -36.81
N ALA A 19 -0.43 4.51 -35.49
CA ALA A 19 0.75 4.21 -34.72
C ALA A 19 0.49 3.04 -33.77
N GLY A 20 1.56 2.46 -33.27
CA GLY A 20 1.54 1.39 -32.29
C GLY A 20 2.88 1.30 -31.57
N PHE A 21 2.99 0.36 -30.65
CA PHE A 21 4.26 0.07 -30.00
C PHE A 21 4.37 -1.40 -29.61
N LEU A 22 5.58 -1.91 -29.76
CA LEU A 22 5.94 -3.29 -29.45
C LEU A 22 6.01 -3.52 -27.93
N ILE A 23 5.28 -4.51 -27.40
CA ILE A 23 5.27 -4.83 -25.96
C ILE A 23 6.04 -6.12 -25.61
N ASP A 24 6.27 -6.99 -26.58
CA ASP A 24 7.20 -8.13 -26.50
C ASP A 24 7.82 -8.42 -27.88
N THR A 25 8.35 -9.61 -28.16
CA THR A 25 8.93 -9.88 -29.49
C THR A 25 7.90 -10.02 -30.61
N ARG A 26 6.59 -10.11 -30.34
CA ARG A 26 5.53 -10.44 -31.31
C ARG A 26 4.28 -9.57 -31.21
N HIS A 27 4.02 -8.90 -30.11
CA HIS A 27 2.77 -8.22 -29.83
C HIS A 27 2.92 -6.71 -29.91
N VAL A 28 1.98 -6.07 -30.61
CA VAL A 28 1.95 -4.62 -30.80
C VAL A 28 0.60 -4.09 -30.32
N LEU A 29 0.63 -3.08 -29.45
CA LEU A 29 -0.57 -2.34 -29.05
C LEU A 29 -0.84 -1.20 -30.03
N THR A 30 -2.11 -1.00 -30.35
CA THR A 30 -2.62 0.12 -31.16
C THR A 30 -4.07 0.44 -30.77
N ALA A 31 -4.66 1.46 -31.40
CA ALA A 31 -6.07 1.80 -31.19
C ALA A 31 -6.98 0.91 -32.05
N ALA A 32 -8.16 0.55 -31.53
CA ALA A 32 -9.09 -0.36 -32.22
C ALA A 32 -9.55 0.22 -33.56
N HIS A 33 -9.84 1.52 -33.61
CA HIS A 33 -10.29 2.18 -34.83
C HIS A 33 -9.24 2.22 -35.95
N VAL A 34 -7.95 2.07 -35.63
CA VAL A 34 -6.87 1.99 -36.63
C VAL A 34 -6.99 0.72 -37.46
N VAL A 35 -7.44 -0.37 -36.83
CA VAL A 35 -7.55 -1.70 -37.45
C VAL A 35 -9.00 -2.14 -37.67
N ASP A 36 -9.95 -1.24 -37.47
CA ASP A 36 -11.36 -1.49 -37.72
C ASP A 36 -11.60 -1.84 -39.20
N GLY A 37 -12.44 -2.87 -39.42
CA GLY A 37 -12.72 -3.45 -40.74
C GLY A 37 -11.60 -4.34 -41.31
N SER A 38 -10.56 -4.68 -40.53
CA SER A 38 -9.47 -5.54 -41.00
C SER A 38 -8.91 -6.45 -39.92
N ASP A 39 -8.84 -7.76 -40.18
CA ASP A 39 -8.22 -8.72 -39.27
C ASP A 39 -6.75 -9.01 -39.60
N ASN A 40 -6.29 -8.55 -40.77
CA ASN A 40 -4.90 -8.66 -41.22
C ASN A 40 -4.34 -7.28 -41.49
N THR A 41 -3.15 -7.01 -40.98
CA THR A 41 -2.52 -5.69 -41.00
C THR A 41 -1.05 -5.82 -41.34
N THR A 42 -0.41 -4.69 -41.65
CA THR A 42 1.04 -4.61 -41.81
C THR A 42 1.61 -3.67 -40.77
N VAL A 43 2.74 -4.08 -40.19
CA VAL A 43 3.45 -3.36 -39.14
C VAL A 43 4.85 -3.04 -39.62
N SER A 44 5.27 -1.79 -39.46
CA SER A 44 6.65 -1.38 -39.75
C SER A 44 7.29 -0.74 -38.53
N PHE A 45 8.59 -0.98 -38.34
CA PHE A 45 9.39 -0.36 -37.28
C PHE A 45 10.45 0.57 -37.90
N PRO A 46 10.16 1.86 -38.08
CA PRO A 46 11.05 2.80 -38.77
C PRO A 46 12.46 2.89 -38.17
N GLY A 47 12.58 2.73 -36.85
CA GLY A 47 13.86 2.70 -36.17
C GLY A 47 14.78 1.57 -36.66
N GLY A 48 14.21 0.52 -37.26
CA GLY A 48 14.92 -0.61 -37.88
C GLY A 48 15.53 -0.32 -39.26
N ARG A 49 15.35 0.90 -39.81
CA ARG A 49 15.93 1.35 -41.09
C ARG A 49 15.66 0.40 -42.26
N GLY A 50 14.43 -0.10 -42.37
CA GLY A 50 13.97 -0.96 -43.46
C GLY A 50 14.10 -2.47 -43.21
N ALA A 51 14.78 -2.90 -42.14
CA ALA A 51 14.89 -4.33 -41.80
C ALA A 51 13.56 -4.93 -41.30
N PHE A 52 12.62 -4.09 -40.87
CA PHE A 52 11.37 -4.47 -40.24
C PHE A 52 10.21 -3.65 -40.82
N ASP A 53 10.15 -3.57 -42.16
CA ASP A 53 9.07 -2.91 -42.89
C ASP A 53 8.00 -3.92 -43.32
N ASP A 54 6.74 -3.45 -43.33
CA ASP A 54 5.56 -4.15 -43.82
C ASP A 54 5.41 -5.62 -43.35
N LEU A 55 5.77 -5.88 -42.09
CA LEU A 55 5.66 -7.19 -41.46
C LEU A 55 4.19 -7.58 -41.33
N PRO A 56 3.80 -8.81 -41.74
CA PRO A 56 2.42 -9.27 -41.62
C PRO A 56 2.04 -9.49 -40.15
N ALA A 57 0.84 -9.04 -39.78
CA ALA A 57 0.30 -9.21 -38.45
C ALA A 57 -1.22 -9.45 -38.47
N SER A 58 -1.72 -10.26 -37.55
CA SER A 58 -3.16 -10.48 -37.36
C SER A 58 -3.67 -9.74 -36.13
N VAL A 59 -4.93 -9.32 -36.15
CA VAL A 59 -5.60 -8.75 -34.97
C VAL A 59 -5.91 -9.87 -33.99
N LEU A 60 -5.16 -9.93 -32.88
CA LEU A 60 -5.36 -10.90 -31.81
C LEU A 60 -6.51 -10.50 -30.89
N TYR A 61 -6.65 -9.19 -30.64
CA TYR A 61 -7.70 -8.63 -29.79
C TYR A 61 -8.14 -7.28 -30.34
N ARG A 62 -9.45 -7.02 -30.26
CA ARG A 62 -10.08 -5.73 -30.54
C ARG A 62 -11.06 -5.46 -29.39
N GLY A 63 -10.92 -4.30 -28.75
CA GLY A 63 -11.80 -3.89 -27.67
C GLY A 63 -13.22 -3.56 -28.16
N GLU A 64 -14.10 -3.19 -27.22
CA GLU A 64 -15.54 -2.98 -27.47
C GLU A 64 -15.88 -1.67 -28.20
N TRP A 65 -14.86 -0.96 -28.69
CA TRP A 65 -15.03 0.27 -29.44
C TRP A 65 -15.80 0.05 -30.75
N ALA A 66 -16.86 0.83 -30.97
CA ALA A 66 -17.60 0.83 -32.23
C ALA A 66 -17.60 2.20 -32.92
N ARG A 67 -17.52 3.29 -32.14
CA ARG A 67 -17.47 4.67 -32.64
C ARG A 67 -16.73 5.58 -31.66
N GLN A 68 -16.41 6.77 -32.13
CA GLN A 68 -15.76 7.81 -31.33
C GLN A 68 -16.51 8.07 -30.01
N GLY A 69 -15.77 8.07 -28.89
CA GLY A 69 -16.31 8.22 -27.55
C GLY A 69 -16.79 6.94 -26.86
N ASP A 70 -16.77 5.78 -27.54
CA ASP A 70 -16.97 4.49 -26.88
C ASP A 70 -15.71 4.07 -26.12
N TYR A 71 -15.89 3.33 -25.02
CA TYR A 71 -14.80 2.80 -24.22
C TYR A 71 -13.98 1.74 -24.98
N GLY A 72 -12.73 1.51 -24.54
CA GLY A 72 -11.97 0.35 -25.01
C GLY A 72 -11.45 0.44 -26.45
N ASP A 73 -11.08 1.63 -26.92
CA ASP A 73 -10.41 1.84 -28.21
C ASP A 73 -8.95 1.33 -28.20
N MET A 74 -8.81 0.02 -28.07
CA MET A 74 -7.57 -0.72 -28.01
C MET A 74 -7.65 -1.93 -28.95
N ALA A 75 -6.55 -2.23 -29.63
CA ALA A 75 -6.32 -3.51 -30.28
C ALA A 75 -4.91 -4.02 -29.98
N VAL A 76 -4.77 -5.34 -30.06
CA VAL A 76 -3.50 -6.06 -29.96
C VAL A 76 -3.29 -6.79 -31.26
N LEU A 77 -2.12 -6.58 -31.87
CA LEU A 77 -1.70 -7.27 -33.08
C LEU A 77 -0.66 -8.32 -32.71
N GLU A 78 -0.72 -9.46 -33.37
CA GLU A 78 0.31 -10.49 -33.31
C GLU A 78 1.06 -10.53 -34.65
N LEU A 79 2.36 -10.27 -34.61
CA LEU A 79 3.26 -10.42 -35.75
C LEU A 79 3.37 -11.89 -36.13
N ALA A 80 3.42 -12.17 -37.44
CA ALA A 80 3.59 -13.54 -37.95
C ALA A 80 4.88 -14.20 -37.44
N GLU A 81 5.95 -13.40 -37.28
CA GLU A 81 7.27 -13.84 -36.80
C GLU A 81 7.79 -12.87 -35.71
N PRO A 82 8.58 -13.36 -34.74
CA PRO A 82 9.17 -12.50 -33.73
C PRO A 82 10.24 -11.56 -34.30
N VAL A 83 10.31 -10.34 -33.78
CA VAL A 83 11.30 -9.33 -34.17
C VAL A 83 12.40 -9.17 -33.12
N ALA A 84 13.62 -8.91 -33.59
CA ALA A 84 14.78 -8.64 -32.74
C ALA A 84 14.86 -7.16 -32.32
N ILE A 85 13.74 -6.60 -31.88
CA ILE A 85 13.63 -5.22 -31.39
C ILE A 85 13.39 -5.28 -29.88
N THR A 86 14.13 -4.47 -29.11
CA THR A 86 13.86 -4.31 -27.68
C THR A 86 12.47 -3.70 -27.49
N PRO A 87 11.52 -4.39 -26.83
CA PRO A 87 10.17 -3.89 -26.63
C PRO A 87 10.13 -2.65 -25.73
N ALA A 88 8.99 -1.96 -25.74
CA ALA A 88 8.72 -0.85 -24.85
C ALA A 88 8.59 -1.31 -23.40
N THR A 89 9.24 -0.60 -22.48
CA THR A 89 8.99 -0.77 -21.04
C THR A 89 7.67 -0.10 -20.69
N LEU A 90 6.76 -0.82 -20.04
CA LEU A 90 5.50 -0.25 -19.56
C LEU A 90 5.66 0.29 -18.13
N ALA A 91 5.13 1.47 -17.86
CA ALA A 91 5.13 2.05 -16.53
C ALA A 91 4.17 1.27 -15.62
N ARG A 92 4.62 0.90 -14.41
CA ARG A 92 3.74 0.22 -13.46
C ARG A 92 2.71 1.19 -12.90
N PRO A 93 1.51 0.72 -12.49
CA PRO A 93 0.49 1.57 -11.89
C PRO A 93 1.00 2.44 -10.73
N THR A 94 1.89 1.91 -9.87
CA THR A 94 2.50 2.66 -8.76
C THR A 94 3.45 3.76 -9.21
N GLU A 95 4.05 3.60 -10.40
CA GLU A 95 5.04 4.53 -10.97
C GLU A 95 4.39 5.64 -11.81
N LEU A 96 3.14 5.45 -12.28
CA LEU A 96 2.44 6.42 -13.14
C LEU A 96 2.32 7.81 -12.51
N ARG A 97 2.09 7.87 -11.19
CA ARG A 97 2.01 9.15 -10.47
C ARG A 97 3.32 9.91 -10.55
N THR A 98 4.48 9.24 -10.42
CA THR A 98 5.78 9.92 -10.47
C THR A 98 6.30 10.12 -11.89
N ALA A 99 6.09 9.14 -12.76
CA ALA A 99 6.57 9.15 -14.14
C ALA A 99 5.80 10.11 -15.05
N GLY A 100 4.54 10.42 -14.70
CA GLY A 100 3.61 11.16 -15.54
C GLY A 100 3.66 12.69 -15.45
N HIS A 101 4.33 13.27 -14.45
CA HIS A 101 4.30 14.73 -14.20
C HIS A 101 5.22 15.57 -15.11
N GLY A 102 6.10 14.93 -15.89
CA GLY A 102 7.04 15.58 -16.80
C GLY A 102 6.47 15.85 -18.21
N ASN A 103 7.35 16.31 -19.10
CA ASN A 103 7.03 16.39 -20.53
C ASN A 103 7.02 14.97 -21.13
N LEU A 104 5.90 14.57 -21.68
CA LEU A 104 5.70 13.28 -22.33
C LEU A 104 5.95 13.40 -23.84
N LYS A 105 6.34 12.29 -24.46
CA LYS A 105 6.62 12.22 -25.89
C LYS A 105 5.72 11.21 -26.57
N ILE A 106 5.29 11.55 -27.77
CA ILE A 106 4.45 10.70 -28.59
C ILE A 106 5.03 10.68 -30.00
N TYR A 107 5.17 9.49 -30.58
CA TYR A 107 5.68 9.31 -31.92
C TYR A 107 4.57 8.80 -32.85
N GLY A 108 4.20 9.59 -33.85
CA GLY A 108 3.10 9.29 -34.76
C GLY A 108 3.47 9.38 -36.24
N PHE A 109 2.60 8.86 -37.10
CA PHE A 109 2.83 8.72 -38.55
C PHE A 109 1.80 9.51 -39.37
N ARG A 110 2.00 10.81 -39.49
CA ARG A 110 1.09 11.69 -40.24
C ARG A 110 1.23 11.50 -41.76
N ARG A 111 0.19 11.90 -42.50
CA ARG A 111 0.29 12.08 -43.96
C ARG A 111 1.41 13.08 -44.28
N GLY A 112 2.32 12.69 -45.17
CA GLY A 112 3.52 13.46 -45.52
C GLY A 112 4.79 13.05 -44.74
N ASN A 113 4.66 12.39 -43.58
CA ASN A 113 5.80 11.93 -42.78
C ASN A 113 5.61 10.48 -42.29
N ILE A 114 5.13 9.62 -43.19
CA ILE A 114 4.78 8.23 -42.89
C ILE A 114 6.00 7.29 -42.79
N ARG A 115 7.13 7.68 -43.38
CA ARG A 115 8.36 6.87 -43.39
C ARG A 115 9.19 7.07 -42.15
N THR A 116 9.27 8.32 -41.67
CA THR A 116 10.16 8.72 -40.59
C THR A 116 9.43 9.17 -39.33
N GLY A 117 8.11 9.29 -39.35
CA GLY A 117 7.32 9.69 -38.18
C GLY A 117 7.60 11.11 -37.68
N SER A 118 6.82 11.54 -36.70
CA SER A 118 6.90 12.86 -36.07
C SER A 118 6.72 12.76 -34.57
N ILE A 119 7.44 13.60 -33.81
CA ILE A 119 7.37 13.65 -32.36
C ILE A 119 6.51 14.83 -31.92
N ALA A 120 5.53 14.55 -31.06
CA ALA A 120 4.80 15.55 -30.28
C ALA A 120 5.27 15.54 -28.82
N THR A 121 5.35 16.71 -28.20
CA THR A 121 5.62 16.87 -26.76
C THR A 121 4.36 17.36 -26.05
N VAL A 122 3.92 16.61 -25.04
CA VAL A 122 2.65 16.87 -24.35
C VAL A 122 2.77 16.80 -22.83
N ARG A 123 1.75 17.27 -22.13
CA ARG A 123 1.53 17.05 -20.69
C ARG A 123 0.20 16.35 -20.47
N ALA A 124 0.15 15.50 -19.47
CA ALA A 124 -1.06 14.79 -19.06
C ALA A 124 -1.68 15.44 -17.81
N ASP A 125 -3.00 15.63 -17.83
CA ASP A 125 -3.76 16.01 -16.62
C ASP A 125 -4.19 14.76 -15.84
N TRP A 126 -3.33 14.31 -14.93
CA TRP A 126 -3.57 13.14 -14.08
C TRP A 126 -4.65 13.35 -13.02
N THR A 127 -5.14 14.58 -12.82
CA THR A 127 -6.15 14.87 -11.80
C THR A 127 -7.57 14.61 -12.29
N GLN A 128 -7.76 14.54 -13.61
CA GLN A 128 -9.06 14.36 -14.23
C GLN A 128 -9.09 13.09 -15.09
N HIS A 129 -9.93 12.15 -14.70
CA HIS A 129 -10.33 11.06 -15.57
C HIS A 129 -11.53 11.49 -16.39
N VAL A 130 -11.33 11.73 -17.68
CA VAL A 130 -12.45 12.00 -18.60
C VAL A 130 -13.26 10.72 -18.72
N ALA A 131 -14.54 10.80 -18.33
CA ALA A 131 -15.49 9.68 -18.31
C ALA A 131 -14.97 8.40 -17.62
N GLY A 132 -14.04 8.51 -16.66
CA GLY A 132 -13.53 7.36 -15.88
C GLY A 132 -12.56 6.43 -16.62
N GLU A 133 -12.17 6.75 -17.87
CA GLU A 133 -11.27 5.93 -18.68
C GLU A 133 -10.04 6.70 -19.16
N TRP A 134 -10.23 7.91 -19.67
CA TRP A 134 -9.21 8.65 -20.40
C TRP A 134 -8.49 9.68 -19.54
N ILE A 135 -7.27 10.03 -19.97
CA ILE A 135 -6.51 11.16 -19.45
C ILE A 135 -6.29 12.17 -20.56
N GLN A 136 -6.50 13.44 -20.24
CA GLN A 136 -6.33 14.54 -21.17
C GLN A 136 -4.85 14.83 -21.43
N LEU A 137 -4.49 15.02 -22.70
CA LEU A 137 -3.19 15.45 -23.17
C LEU A 137 -3.26 16.86 -23.74
N THR A 138 -2.35 17.72 -23.31
CA THR A 138 -2.22 19.10 -23.79
C THR A 138 -0.83 19.31 -24.38
N ASN A 139 -0.75 19.89 -25.58
CA ASN A 139 0.53 20.23 -26.20
C ASN A 139 1.29 21.25 -25.34
N THR A 140 2.61 21.10 -25.24
CA THR A 140 3.46 22.14 -24.64
C THR A 140 3.89 23.14 -25.71
N ASP A 141 3.65 24.43 -25.47
CA ASP A 141 4.00 25.49 -26.41
C ASP A 141 5.51 25.46 -26.79
N GLY A 142 5.78 25.54 -28.10
CA GLY A 142 7.11 25.87 -28.64
C GLY A 142 8.06 24.73 -29.02
N PHE A 143 7.75 23.45 -28.75
CA PHE A 143 8.64 22.32 -29.12
C PHE A 143 7.88 21.05 -29.56
N GLY A 144 7.86 20.78 -30.87
CA GLY A 144 7.35 19.54 -31.47
C GLY A 144 6.18 19.75 -32.44
N GLU A 145 5.75 18.68 -33.09
CA GLU A 145 4.55 18.66 -33.96
C GLU A 145 3.26 18.59 -33.14
N GLU A 146 2.15 19.06 -33.72
CA GLU A 146 0.83 18.99 -33.08
C GLU A 146 0.24 17.57 -33.18
N LEU A 147 -0.38 17.11 -32.09
CA LEU A 147 -1.19 15.89 -32.09
C LEU A 147 -2.31 15.95 -33.13
N GLY A 148 -2.53 14.83 -33.83
CA GLY A 148 -3.60 14.71 -34.82
C GLY A 148 -3.58 13.37 -35.54
N LYS A 149 -4.23 13.31 -36.71
CA LYS A 149 -4.33 12.07 -37.51
C LYS A 149 -2.96 11.44 -37.78
N GLY A 150 -2.84 10.16 -37.45
CA GLY A 150 -1.60 9.37 -37.52
C GLY A 150 -0.91 9.12 -36.18
N PHE A 151 -1.33 9.79 -35.10
CA PHE A 151 -0.85 9.51 -33.74
C PHE A 151 -1.70 8.48 -32.98
N SER A 152 -2.90 8.14 -33.47
CA SER A 152 -3.76 7.12 -32.86
C SER A 152 -3.04 5.79 -32.71
N GLY A 153 -3.07 5.24 -31.50
CA GLY A 153 -2.36 4.03 -31.10
C GLY A 153 -0.90 4.23 -30.69
N ALA A 154 -0.35 5.46 -30.78
CA ALA A 154 1.02 5.73 -30.36
C ALA A 154 1.19 5.58 -28.84
N ALA A 155 2.36 5.13 -28.42
CA ALA A 155 2.76 5.17 -27.02
C ALA A 155 2.87 6.62 -26.52
N VAL A 156 2.38 6.85 -25.31
CA VAL A 156 2.69 8.04 -24.53
C VAL A 156 3.87 7.69 -23.63
N TYR A 157 5.05 8.19 -23.99
CA TYR A 157 6.32 7.84 -23.38
C TYR A 157 6.81 8.92 -22.41
N ALA A 158 7.20 8.51 -21.19
CA ALA A 158 7.80 9.36 -20.18
C ALA A 158 9.34 9.20 -20.20
N PRO A 159 10.09 10.20 -20.70
CA PRO A 159 11.55 10.08 -20.83
C PRO A 159 12.27 9.91 -19.49
N ASP A 160 11.75 10.52 -18.42
CA ASP A 160 12.37 10.48 -17.10
C ASP A 160 12.28 9.10 -16.44
N ALA A 161 11.26 8.31 -16.82
CA ALA A 161 11.03 6.97 -16.31
C ALA A 161 11.46 5.87 -17.31
N ASP A 162 11.87 6.24 -18.52
CA ASP A 162 12.12 5.33 -19.65
C ASP A 162 10.99 4.31 -19.84
N ALA A 163 9.74 4.79 -19.78
CA ALA A 163 8.56 3.93 -19.75
C ALA A 163 7.34 4.55 -20.45
N VAL A 164 6.49 3.68 -21.01
CA VAL A 164 5.20 4.03 -21.61
C VAL A 164 4.14 4.13 -20.51
N VAL A 165 3.48 5.29 -20.40
CA VAL A 165 2.48 5.59 -19.37
C VAL A 165 1.03 5.44 -19.87
N GLY A 166 0.85 5.31 -21.18
CA GLY A 166 -0.45 5.12 -21.83
C GLY A 166 -0.34 5.03 -23.34
N MET A 167 -1.49 5.03 -24.02
CA MET A 167 -1.61 4.98 -25.47
C MET A 167 -2.59 6.03 -25.95
N VAL A 168 -2.26 6.76 -27.02
CA VAL A 168 -3.18 7.72 -27.65
C VAL A 168 -4.34 6.97 -28.29
N THR A 169 -5.56 7.41 -28.01
CA THR A 169 -6.78 6.85 -28.63
C THR A 169 -7.41 7.88 -29.56
N ASP A 170 -7.65 9.08 -29.07
CA ASP A 170 -8.43 10.08 -29.81
C ASP A 170 -7.81 11.47 -29.65
N ALA A 171 -8.16 12.37 -30.57
CA ALA A 171 -7.85 13.79 -30.46
C ALA A 171 -9.08 14.57 -30.89
N ASP A 172 -9.54 15.50 -30.06
CA ASP A 172 -10.64 16.38 -30.41
C ASP A 172 -10.19 17.27 -31.59
N PRO A 173 -10.88 17.22 -32.74
CA PRO A 173 -10.53 18.03 -33.91
C PRO A 173 -10.93 19.51 -33.78
N SER A 174 -11.55 19.93 -32.66
CA SER A 174 -11.95 21.33 -32.46
C SER A 174 -10.76 22.29 -32.53
N PRO A 175 -10.77 23.29 -33.44
CA PRO A 175 -9.69 24.26 -33.59
C PRO A 175 -9.42 25.10 -32.33
N GLU A 176 -10.39 25.18 -31.43
CA GLU A 176 -10.37 26.04 -30.25
C GLU A 176 -9.79 25.33 -29.01
N HIS A 177 -9.77 24.00 -28.98
CA HIS A 177 -9.30 23.19 -27.86
C HIS A 177 -8.41 22.05 -28.36
N ARG A 178 -7.09 22.30 -28.43
CA ARG A 178 -6.06 21.34 -28.89
C ARG A 178 -5.80 20.23 -27.88
N ILE A 179 -6.76 19.34 -27.73
CA ILE A 179 -6.79 18.32 -26.68
C ILE A 179 -6.65 16.91 -27.31
N GLY A 180 -5.66 16.16 -26.83
CA GLY A 180 -5.54 14.71 -27.08
C GLY A 180 -6.11 13.91 -25.92
N LEU A 181 -6.48 12.66 -26.16
CA LEU A 181 -6.87 11.70 -25.13
C LEU A 181 -5.94 10.49 -25.17
N MET A 182 -5.55 10.01 -24.00
CA MET A 182 -4.88 8.72 -23.85
C MET A 182 -5.67 7.75 -22.98
N LEU A 183 -5.55 6.47 -23.31
CA LEU A 183 -5.82 5.36 -22.43
C LEU A 183 -4.58 5.13 -21.56
N PRO A 184 -4.61 5.39 -20.25
CA PRO A 184 -3.49 5.07 -19.36
C PRO A 184 -3.39 3.55 -19.18
N ILE A 185 -2.21 3.07 -18.76
CA ILE A 185 -1.95 1.62 -18.53
C ILE A 185 -3.04 0.91 -17.70
N PRO A 186 -3.62 1.49 -16.62
CA PRO A 186 -4.70 0.86 -15.86
C PRO A 186 -6.01 0.69 -16.67
N SER A 187 -6.27 1.57 -17.64
CA SER A 187 -7.41 1.40 -18.56
C SER A 187 -7.11 0.33 -19.60
N LEU A 188 -5.91 0.33 -20.19
CA LEU A 188 -5.48 -0.66 -21.18
C LEU A 188 -5.61 -2.11 -20.66
N ARG A 189 -5.11 -2.38 -19.44
CA ARG A 189 -5.18 -3.71 -18.81
C ARG A 189 -6.57 -4.13 -18.32
N ARG A 190 -7.52 -3.19 -18.20
CA ARG A 190 -8.94 -3.52 -17.88
C ARG A 190 -9.64 -4.13 -19.10
N HIS A 191 -9.29 -3.66 -20.30
CA HIS A 191 -9.82 -4.19 -21.56
C HIS A 191 -9.11 -5.47 -21.98
N TRP A 192 -7.78 -5.50 -21.88
CA TRP A 192 -6.98 -6.67 -22.23
C TRP A 192 -6.16 -7.15 -21.04
N GLU A 193 -6.78 -8.00 -20.22
CA GLU A 193 -6.18 -8.61 -19.02
C GLU A 193 -4.82 -9.32 -19.26
N PRO A 194 -4.55 -9.95 -20.43
CA PRO A 194 -3.23 -10.50 -20.72
C PRO A 194 -2.07 -9.50 -20.69
N LEU A 195 -2.33 -8.19 -20.77
CA LEU A 195 -1.32 -7.14 -20.60
C LEU A 195 -0.55 -7.29 -19.26
N ASP A 196 -1.18 -7.93 -18.28
CA ASP A 196 -0.59 -8.16 -16.95
C ASP A 196 0.64 -9.08 -16.97
N ASP A 197 0.88 -9.84 -18.04
CA ASP A 197 2.11 -10.63 -18.20
C ASP A 197 3.38 -9.78 -18.24
N TRP A 198 3.23 -8.50 -18.62
CA TRP A 198 4.31 -7.50 -18.67
C TRP A 198 4.23 -6.47 -17.55
N LEU A 199 3.14 -6.50 -16.76
CA LEU A 199 2.90 -5.62 -15.61
C LEU A 199 2.88 -6.45 -14.32
N TYR A 200 4.07 -6.86 -13.88
CA TYR A 200 4.23 -7.64 -12.65
C TYR A 200 4.79 -6.79 -11.50
N PRO A 201 4.39 -7.08 -10.25
CA PRO A 201 4.99 -6.43 -9.08
C PRO A 201 6.49 -6.69 -8.99
N LYS A 202 7.27 -5.66 -8.63
CA LYS A 202 8.75 -5.71 -8.51
C LYS A 202 9.28 -6.83 -7.62
N TRP A 203 8.47 -7.26 -6.65
CA TRP A 203 8.83 -8.21 -5.63
C TRP A 203 8.54 -9.67 -5.99
N LEU A 204 7.82 -9.91 -7.09
CA LEU A 204 7.40 -11.23 -7.53
C LEU A 204 8.11 -11.61 -8.82
N ASP A 205 8.55 -12.87 -8.93
CA ASP A 205 9.12 -13.39 -10.17
C ASP A 205 8.09 -13.30 -11.31
N PRO A 206 8.38 -12.62 -12.44
CA PRO A 206 7.46 -12.54 -13.57
C PRO A 206 7.04 -13.90 -14.14
N ARG A 207 7.81 -14.98 -13.93
CA ARG A 207 7.40 -16.34 -14.30
C ARG A 207 6.25 -16.82 -13.43
N ILE A 208 6.36 -16.66 -12.11
CA ILE A 208 5.31 -17.04 -11.16
C ILE A 208 4.05 -16.22 -11.40
N TRP A 209 4.21 -14.92 -11.68
CA TRP A 209 3.08 -14.03 -11.99
C TRP A 209 2.27 -14.49 -13.21
N ARG A 210 2.96 -14.78 -14.32
CA ARG A 210 2.34 -15.28 -15.55
C ARG A 210 1.69 -16.65 -15.35
N GLU A 211 2.36 -17.53 -14.60
CA GLU A 211 1.81 -18.85 -14.28
C GLU A 211 0.53 -18.73 -13.43
N LEU A 212 0.54 -17.87 -12.41
CA LEU A 212 -0.64 -17.61 -11.59
C LEU A 212 -1.81 -17.06 -12.42
N ARG A 213 -1.56 -16.10 -13.32
CA ARG A 213 -2.59 -15.57 -14.22
C ARG A 213 -3.20 -16.68 -15.08
N ALA A 214 -2.35 -17.45 -15.75
CA ALA A 214 -2.79 -18.53 -16.62
C ALA A 214 -3.61 -19.58 -15.86
N LEU A 215 -3.23 -19.89 -14.61
CA LEU A 215 -3.95 -20.82 -13.75
C LEU A 215 -5.35 -20.35 -13.39
N VAL A 216 -5.50 -19.07 -13.02
CA VAL A 216 -6.80 -18.54 -12.57
C VAL A 216 -7.67 -18.02 -13.70
N GLN A 217 -7.16 -17.94 -14.93
CA GLN A 217 -7.89 -17.43 -16.08
C GLN A 217 -9.23 -18.15 -16.28
N GLY A 218 -10.32 -17.36 -16.32
CA GLY A 218 -11.69 -17.85 -16.44
C GLY A 218 -12.21 -18.68 -15.26
N SER A 219 -11.48 -18.72 -14.14
CA SER A 219 -11.96 -19.35 -12.91
C SER A 219 -13.02 -18.49 -12.24
N THR A 220 -13.93 -19.14 -11.53
CA THR A 220 -14.98 -18.50 -10.73
C THR A 220 -14.93 -19.03 -9.31
N THR A 221 -15.64 -18.37 -8.40
CA THR A 221 -15.77 -18.78 -7.00
C THR A 221 -17.22 -19.14 -6.65
N ASP A 222 -17.41 -20.00 -5.66
CA ASP A 222 -18.73 -20.32 -5.10
C ASP A 222 -19.27 -19.23 -4.15
N THR A 223 -18.41 -18.26 -3.82
CA THR A 223 -18.62 -17.17 -2.87
C THR A 223 -18.22 -15.86 -3.55
N PRO A 224 -18.94 -14.75 -3.38
CA PRO A 224 -18.54 -13.45 -3.94
C PRO A 224 -17.09 -13.09 -3.57
N LEU A 225 -16.33 -12.53 -4.51
CA LEU A 225 -14.91 -12.20 -4.31
C LEU A 225 -14.74 -11.16 -3.19
N GLU A 226 -15.71 -10.28 -3.03
CA GLU A 226 -15.80 -9.28 -1.98
C GLU A 226 -15.88 -9.92 -0.59
N GLU A 227 -16.63 -11.01 -0.45
CA GLU A 227 -16.74 -11.75 0.81
C GLU A 227 -15.46 -12.53 1.11
N ILE A 228 -14.81 -13.10 0.09
CA ILE A 228 -13.51 -13.78 0.25
C ILE A 228 -12.45 -12.76 0.67
N TYR A 229 -12.42 -11.59 0.03
CA TYR A 229 -11.54 -10.48 0.38
C TYR A 229 -11.83 -9.96 1.79
N ALA A 230 -13.10 -9.76 2.12
CA ALA A 230 -13.52 -9.37 3.46
C ALA A 230 -13.19 -10.42 4.52
N LYS A 231 -13.17 -11.71 4.18
CA LYS A 231 -12.72 -12.75 5.10
C LYS A 231 -11.21 -12.74 5.29
N ALA A 232 -10.44 -12.52 4.22
CA ALA A 232 -8.97 -12.49 4.28
C ALA A 232 -8.42 -11.25 5.01
N PHE A 233 -9.12 -10.12 4.90
CA PHE A 233 -8.62 -8.82 5.37
C PHE A 233 -9.60 -8.07 6.27
N HIS A 234 -10.75 -8.66 6.61
CA HIS A 234 -11.76 -8.02 7.48
C HIS A 234 -12.27 -6.66 6.96
N THR A 235 -12.42 -6.49 5.62
CA THR A 235 -12.87 -5.23 4.98
C THR A 235 -13.80 -5.43 3.76
N ALA A 236 -14.80 -4.54 3.62
CA ALA A 236 -15.83 -4.63 2.57
C ALA A 236 -15.65 -3.64 1.39
N LYS A 237 -14.52 -2.92 1.29
CA LYS A 237 -14.39 -1.76 0.37
C LYS A 237 -13.95 -2.07 -1.07
N ALA A 238 -13.76 -3.33 -1.45
CA ALA A 238 -13.31 -3.68 -2.80
C ALA A 238 -14.37 -4.50 -3.55
N ARG A 239 -14.43 -4.31 -4.88
CA ARG A 239 -15.26 -5.09 -5.81
C ARG A 239 -14.41 -5.54 -6.97
N PHE A 240 -14.66 -6.74 -7.47
CA PHE A 240 -13.81 -7.36 -8.49
C PHE A 240 -14.67 -8.06 -9.54
N ALA A 241 -14.37 -7.81 -10.81
CA ALA A 241 -15.02 -8.46 -11.93
C ALA A 241 -14.48 -9.88 -12.16
N THR A 242 -13.19 -10.11 -11.88
CA THR A 242 -12.53 -11.42 -12.11
C THR A 242 -11.70 -11.85 -10.90
N VAL A 243 -11.45 -13.16 -10.79
CA VAL A 243 -10.52 -13.74 -9.80
C VAL A 243 -9.11 -13.16 -9.96
N TRP A 244 -8.69 -12.92 -11.21
CA TRP A 244 -7.38 -12.34 -11.46
C TRP A 244 -7.32 -10.87 -11.03
N GLU A 245 -8.38 -10.09 -11.25
CA GLU A 245 -8.45 -8.71 -10.81
C GLU A 245 -8.31 -8.59 -9.28
N SER A 246 -8.90 -9.51 -8.51
CA SER A 246 -8.78 -9.49 -7.06
C SER A 246 -7.37 -9.88 -6.57
N ILE A 247 -6.75 -10.90 -7.19
CA ILE A 247 -5.35 -11.29 -6.94
C ILE A 247 -4.42 -10.11 -7.25
N ARG A 248 -4.62 -9.48 -8.40
CA ARG A 248 -3.89 -8.29 -8.83
C ARG A 248 -4.02 -7.15 -7.83
N HIS A 249 -5.24 -6.85 -7.42
CA HIS A 249 -5.49 -5.79 -6.44
C HIS A 249 -4.66 -6.00 -5.18
N VAL A 250 -4.67 -7.20 -4.62
CA VAL A 250 -3.90 -7.53 -3.40
C VAL A 250 -2.39 -7.44 -3.65
N ALA A 251 -1.91 -7.94 -4.79
CA ALA A 251 -0.49 -7.94 -5.13
C ALA A 251 0.08 -6.53 -5.36
N GLU A 252 -0.75 -5.60 -5.85
CA GLU A 252 -0.39 -4.23 -6.20
C GLU A 252 -0.73 -3.21 -5.10
N GLU A 253 -1.55 -3.57 -4.11
CA GLU A 253 -1.95 -2.68 -3.00
C GLU A 253 -0.74 -2.12 -2.25
N HIS A 254 0.38 -2.84 -2.25
CA HIS A 254 1.61 -2.46 -1.56
C HIS A 254 2.86 -2.66 -2.41
N ASP A 255 3.62 -1.57 -2.61
CA ASP A 255 4.94 -1.61 -3.27
C ASP A 255 6.07 -2.11 -2.33
N LEU A 256 5.71 -2.70 -1.19
CA LEU A 256 6.63 -3.22 -0.17
C LEU A 256 6.62 -4.75 -0.23
N GLY A 257 7.53 -5.29 -1.02
CA GLY A 257 7.45 -6.63 -1.57
C GLY A 257 7.10 -7.77 -0.61
N GLU A 258 7.68 -7.77 0.58
CA GLU A 258 7.44 -8.85 1.52
C GLU A 258 6.04 -8.81 2.15
N ILE A 259 5.48 -7.62 2.35
CA ILE A 259 4.12 -7.49 2.89
C ILE A 259 3.08 -7.81 1.81
N ALA A 260 3.37 -7.40 0.58
CA ALA A 260 2.55 -7.78 -0.57
C ALA A 260 2.56 -9.31 -0.74
N ALA A 261 3.70 -9.97 -0.54
CA ALA A 261 3.78 -11.44 -0.53
C ALA A 261 2.94 -12.07 0.59
N ILE A 262 3.01 -11.56 1.83
CA ILE A 262 2.20 -12.08 2.96
C ILE A 262 0.70 -11.91 2.69
N ARG A 263 0.26 -10.72 2.25
CA ARG A 263 -1.15 -10.47 1.92
C ARG A 263 -1.62 -11.32 0.75
N LEU A 264 -0.80 -11.44 -0.29
CA LEU A 264 -1.12 -12.28 -1.44
C LEU A 264 -1.28 -13.74 -1.00
N ASN A 265 -0.36 -14.28 -0.19
CA ASN A 265 -0.50 -15.63 0.36
C ASN A 265 -1.78 -15.79 1.16
N ALA A 266 -2.06 -14.89 2.11
CA ALA A 266 -3.28 -14.95 2.92
C ALA A 266 -4.56 -14.90 2.06
N TYR A 267 -4.56 -14.07 1.01
CA TYR A 267 -5.68 -14.02 0.07
C TYR A 267 -5.81 -15.29 -0.76
N LEU A 268 -4.69 -15.82 -1.28
CA LEU A 268 -4.68 -17.07 -2.03
C LEU A 268 -5.14 -18.25 -1.17
N ASP A 269 -4.81 -18.27 0.12
CA ASP A 269 -5.28 -19.29 1.07
C ASP A 269 -6.79 -19.20 1.32
N ALA A 270 -7.35 -17.98 1.39
CA ALA A 270 -8.78 -17.76 1.50
C ALA A 270 -9.53 -18.08 0.20
N LEU A 271 -8.92 -17.76 -0.95
CA LEU A 271 -9.48 -17.89 -2.28
C LEU A 271 -9.47 -19.33 -2.80
N ALA A 272 -8.34 -20.04 -2.67
CA ALA A 272 -8.14 -21.35 -3.28
C ALA A 272 -9.24 -22.38 -2.92
N PRO A 273 -9.73 -22.48 -1.66
CA PRO A 273 -10.83 -23.39 -1.31
C PRO A 273 -12.18 -23.05 -1.96
N ARG A 274 -12.36 -21.81 -2.44
CA ARG A 274 -13.61 -21.29 -3.02
C ARG A 274 -13.62 -21.36 -4.54
N LEU A 275 -12.50 -21.69 -5.17
CA LEU A 275 -12.41 -21.83 -6.62
C LEU A 275 -13.23 -23.04 -7.09
N THR A 276 -14.04 -22.84 -8.13
CA THR A 276 -14.84 -23.91 -8.74
C THR A 276 -13.98 -25.03 -9.35
N ARG A 277 -12.74 -24.71 -9.76
CA ARG A 277 -11.76 -25.66 -10.33
C ARG A 277 -10.78 -26.14 -9.26
N ARG A 278 -11.06 -27.28 -8.61
CA ARG A 278 -10.21 -27.84 -7.53
C ARG A 278 -8.74 -28.06 -7.92
N ALA A 279 -8.46 -28.47 -9.16
CA ALA A 279 -7.08 -28.67 -9.63
C ALA A 279 -6.23 -27.38 -9.60
N VAL A 280 -6.88 -26.22 -9.84
CA VAL A 280 -6.23 -24.91 -9.79
C VAL A 280 -5.84 -24.57 -8.35
N ALA A 281 -6.69 -24.87 -7.37
CA ALA A 281 -6.40 -24.64 -5.96
C ALA A 281 -5.11 -25.35 -5.50
N ASP A 282 -4.93 -26.60 -5.90
CA ASP A 282 -3.71 -27.36 -5.56
C ASP A 282 -2.47 -26.84 -6.29
N GLN A 283 -2.61 -26.31 -7.51
CA GLN A 283 -1.52 -25.66 -8.22
C GLN A 283 -1.11 -24.34 -7.58
N ILE A 284 -2.08 -23.52 -7.16
CA ILE A 284 -1.81 -22.27 -6.41
C ILE A 284 -0.99 -22.56 -5.15
N ARG A 285 -1.39 -23.58 -4.37
CA ARG A 285 -0.65 -24.01 -3.16
C ARG A 285 0.78 -24.46 -3.45
N ARG A 286 1.03 -25.05 -4.63
CA ARG A 286 2.38 -25.44 -5.05
C ARG A 286 3.25 -24.26 -5.47
N LEU A 287 2.66 -23.25 -6.12
CA LEU A 287 3.36 -22.02 -6.51
C LEU A 287 3.65 -21.11 -5.32
N PHE A 288 2.77 -21.13 -4.32
CA PHE A 288 2.89 -20.35 -3.10
C PHE A 288 2.93 -21.30 -1.90
N PRO A 289 4.00 -22.12 -1.75
CA PRO A 289 4.11 -23.12 -0.68
C PRO A 289 4.24 -22.49 0.72
N GLY A 290 4.49 -21.17 0.78
CA GLY A 290 4.53 -20.37 2.00
C GLY A 290 3.17 -20.01 2.61
N GLY A 291 2.05 -20.48 2.02
CA GLY A 291 0.67 -20.24 2.48
C GLY A 291 0.19 -21.15 3.62
N ARG A 292 1.10 -21.83 4.33
CA ARG A 292 0.93 -21.77 5.77
C ARG A 292 1.71 -20.55 6.19
N SER A 293 1.04 -19.39 6.18
CA SER A 293 1.21 -18.55 7.36
C SER A 293 1.14 -19.54 8.52
N GLU A 294 2.21 -19.69 9.33
CA GLU A 294 1.95 -20.15 10.70
C GLU A 294 0.72 -19.38 11.09
N PRO A 295 -0.38 -20.08 11.34
CA PRO A 295 -1.63 -19.42 11.20
C PRO A 295 -1.55 -18.26 12.18
N HIS A 296 -1.81 -17.06 11.66
CA HIS A 296 -2.17 -15.95 12.52
C HIS A 296 -3.47 -16.32 13.32
N ASP A 297 -3.96 -17.57 13.28
CA ASP A 297 -4.93 -18.22 14.18
C ASP A 297 -4.66 -18.01 15.67
N ALA A 298 -3.46 -17.58 16.09
CA ALA A 298 -3.19 -17.27 17.49
C ALA A 298 -2.92 -15.79 17.77
N SER A 299 -3.08 -14.88 16.81
CA SER A 299 -3.02 -13.45 17.16
C SER A 299 -4.32 -13.03 17.81
N ILE A 300 -4.23 -12.66 19.09
CA ILE A 300 -5.30 -12.12 19.91
C ILE A 300 -6.11 -11.09 19.08
N PRO A 301 -7.45 -11.18 18.98
CA PRO A 301 -8.26 -10.16 18.32
C PRO A 301 -8.06 -8.75 18.90
N SER A 302 -8.44 -7.72 18.17
CA SER A 302 -8.33 -6.33 18.64
C SER A 302 -9.54 -5.48 18.32
N ILE A 303 -9.84 -4.55 19.22
CA ILE A 303 -10.57 -3.32 18.91
C ILE A 303 -9.52 -2.24 18.66
N ILE A 304 -9.57 -1.61 17.49
CA ILE A 304 -8.60 -0.59 17.09
C ILE A 304 -9.29 0.77 17.03
N VAL A 305 -8.82 1.68 17.87
CA VAL A 305 -9.20 3.10 17.90
C VAL A 305 -8.13 3.89 17.15
N ARG A 306 -8.48 4.40 15.97
CA ARG A 306 -7.55 5.14 15.12
C ARG A 306 -7.84 6.63 15.17
N VAL A 307 -6.82 7.41 15.50
CA VAL A 307 -6.83 8.88 15.47
C VAL A 307 -5.72 9.36 14.53
N ASP A 308 -6.03 10.24 13.58
CA ASP A 308 -5.04 10.98 12.77
C ASP A 308 -5.41 12.47 12.73
N HIS A 309 -4.50 13.32 12.27
CA HIS A 309 -4.78 14.74 12.04
C HIS A 309 -5.58 14.92 10.75
N SER A 310 -6.60 15.77 10.76
CA SER A 310 -7.43 16.05 9.57
C SER A 310 -6.78 16.98 8.55
N GLY A 311 -5.62 17.59 8.88
CA GLY A 311 -4.98 18.62 8.06
C GLY A 311 -5.62 20.00 8.17
N ALA A 312 -6.90 20.09 8.54
CA ALA A 312 -7.66 21.33 8.74
C ALA A 312 -7.75 21.80 10.21
N GLY A 313 -6.87 21.29 11.08
CA GLY A 313 -6.82 21.68 12.50
C GLY A 313 -7.64 20.83 13.47
N GLY A 314 -8.22 19.71 13.01
CA GLY A 314 -8.94 18.73 13.84
C GLY A 314 -8.37 17.31 13.71
N TYR A 315 -9.20 16.32 14.02
CA TYR A 315 -8.88 14.90 14.08
C TYR A 315 -9.80 14.08 13.21
N LEU A 316 -9.24 13.04 12.58
CA LEU A 316 -9.99 11.96 11.96
C LEU A 316 -10.04 10.81 12.95
N LEU A 317 -11.24 10.31 13.26
CA LEU A 317 -11.47 9.19 14.15
C LEU A 317 -12.06 8.02 13.36
N ALA A 318 -11.58 6.81 13.62
CA ALA A 318 -12.22 5.57 13.18
C ALA A 318 -12.10 4.50 14.26
N LEU A 319 -13.13 3.66 14.38
CA LEU A 319 -13.10 2.47 15.23
C LEU A 319 -13.31 1.24 14.34
N SER A 320 -12.51 0.21 14.58
CA SER A 320 -12.56 -1.04 13.81
C SER A 320 -12.29 -2.26 14.70
N THR A 321 -12.71 -3.44 14.29
CA THR A 321 -12.26 -4.70 14.87
C THR A 321 -11.29 -5.42 13.93
N TRP A 322 -10.36 -6.18 14.50
CA TRP A 322 -9.35 -6.94 13.78
C TRP A 322 -9.23 -8.35 14.34
N GLY A 323 -9.14 -9.36 13.47
CA GLY A 323 -9.02 -10.76 13.88
C GLY A 323 -10.25 -11.32 14.62
N THR A 324 -11.41 -10.65 14.52
CA THR A 324 -12.65 -11.06 15.18
C THR A 324 -13.58 -11.81 14.23
N THR A 325 -14.42 -12.70 14.77
CA THR A 325 -15.49 -13.37 14.00
C THR A 325 -16.59 -12.40 13.56
N ARG A 326 -16.90 -11.41 14.40
CA ARG A 326 -17.82 -10.31 14.08
C ARG A 326 -17.01 -9.06 13.75
N THR A 327 -17.06 -8.63 12.49
CA THR A 327 -16.34 -7.44 12.03
C THR A 327 -17.19 -6.18 12.15
N ARG A 328 -16.63 -5.11 12.70
CA ARG A 328 -17.26 -3.78 12.75
C ARG A 328 -16.26 -2.71 12.36
N HIS A 329 -16.69 -1.72 11.57
CA HIS A 329 -15.89 -0.55 11.21
C HIS A 329 -16.78 0.68 11.13
N VAL A 330 -16.33 1.80 11.70
CA VAL A 330 -17.00 3.10 11.64
C VAL A 330 -15.95 4.18 11.43
N ASP A 331 -16.10 4.96 10.36
CA ASP A 331 -15.40 6.23 10.16
C ASP A 331 -16.32 7.36 10.68
N PHE A 332 -15.76 8.32 11.42
CA PHE A 332 -16.51 9.47 11.95
C PHE A 332 -16.20 10.73 11.15
N ASP A 333 -17.14 11.67 11.14
CA ASP A 333 -16.90 13.02 10.64
C ASP A 333 -15.72 13.68 11.39
N PRO A 334 -14.98 14.60 10.75
CA PRO A 334 -13.86 15.28 11.39
C PRO A 334 -14.23 15.91 12.74
N ILE A 335 -13.43 15.62 13.76
CA ILE A 335 -13.65 16.03 15.14
C ILE A 335 -12.68 17.17 15.50
N GLU A 336 -13.17 18.27 16.06
CA GLU A 336 -12.35 19.45 16.31
C GLU A 336 -11.36 19.29 17.47
N THR A 337 -11.77 18.60 18.55
CA THR A 337 -11.01 18.58 19.82
C THR A 337 -10.71 17.18 20.34
N ALA A 338 -9.60 17.05 21.06
CA ALA A 338 -9.23 15.80 21.72
C ALA A 338 -10.27 15.33 22.77
N ARG A 339 -11.02 16.27 23.37
CA ARG A 339 -12.09 15.95 24.32
C ARG A 339 -13.28 15.29 23.63
N GLN A 340 -13.67 15.79 22.45
CA GLN A 340 -14.73 15.17 21.65
C GLN A 340 -14.31 13.80 21.14
N VAL A 341 -13.05 13.61 20.75
CA VAL A 341 -12.53 12.28 20.38
C VAL A 341 -12.71 11.29 21.53
N ARG A 342 -12.32 11.65 22.76
CA ARG A 342 -12.53 10.79 23.94
C ARG A 342 -14.00 10.46 24.13
N ALA A 343 -14.88 11.47 24.13
CA ALA A 343 -16.32 11.26 24.33
C ALA A 343 -16.92 10.33 23.26
N GLN A 344 -16.51 10.50 21.99
CA GLN A 344 -16.97 9.66 20.88
C GLN A 344 -16.49 8.21 21.03
N VAL A 345 -15.24 8.01 21.47
CA VAL A 345 -14.69 6.67 21.73
C VAL A 345 -15.44 5.99 22.88
N GLU A 346 -15.60 6.67 24.02
CA GLU A 346 -16.31 6.12 25.19
C GLU A 346 -17.79 5.80 24.88
N GLN A 347 -18.42 6.57 23.98
CA GLN A 347 -19.80 6.31 23.53
C GLN A 347 -19.93 5.08 22.61
N GLU A 348 -18.95 4.84 21.73
CA GLU A 348 -19.06 3.80 20.70
C GLU A 348 -18.42 2.47 21.10
N LEU A 349 -17.43 2.49 22.00
CA LEU A 349 -16.67 1.32 22.42
C LEU A 349 -17.53 0.14 22.91
N PRO A 350 -18.65 0.31 23.67
CA PRO A 350 -19.54 -0.79 24.03
C PRO A 350 -19.99 -1.66 22.85
N LYS A 351 -20.31 -1.03 21.71
CA LYS A 351 -20.78 -1.75 20.50
C LYS A 351 -19.68 -2.58 19.84
N PHE A 352 -18.42 -2.22 20.06
CA PHE A 352 -17.26 -2.97 19.58
C PHE A 352 -16.89 -4.10 20.55
N LEU A 353 -17.14 -3.93 21.85
CA LEU A 353 -16.97 -4.99 22.86
C LEU A 353 -17.90 -6.19 22.59
N GLU A 354 -19.13 -5.95 22.11
CA GLU A 354 -20.06 -7.01 21.65
C GLU A 354 -19.50 -7.90 20.52
N CYS A 355 -18.50 -7.40 19.77
CA CYS A 355 -17.87 -8.13 18.67
C CYS A 355 -16.77 -9.11 19.12
N VAL A 356 -16.25 -8.90 20.33
CA VAL A 356 -15.16 -9.68 20.95
C VAL A 356 -15.61 -10.45 22.19
N GLU A 357 -16.91 -10.49 22.45
CA GLU A 357 -17.48 -11.19 23.59
C GLU A 357 -17.05 -12.67 23.62
N GLY A 358 -16.59 -13.13 24.79
CA GLY A 358 -16.10 -14.50 24.99
C GLY A 358 -14.73 -14.79 24.39
N GLN A 359 -14.02 -13.79 23.86
CA GLN A 359 -12.66 -13.92 23.33
C GLN A 359 -11.67 -13.13 24.19
N GLU A 360 -10.40 -13.55 24.24
CA GLU A 360 -9.33 -12.67 24.66
C GLU A 360 -9.06 -11.64 23.56
N PHE A 361 -8.88 -10.37 23.89
CA PHE A 361 -8.65 -9.31 22.90
C PHE A 361 -7.80 -8.17 23.47
N LEU A 362 -7.30 -7.30 22.57
CA LEU A 362 -6.63 -6.05 22.93
C LEU A 362 -7.45 -4.82 22.52
N ILE A 363 -7.20 -3.70 23.19
CA ILE A 363 -7.62 -2.38 22.71
C ILE A 363 -6.38 -1.62 22.25
N GLU A 364 -6.30 -1.36 20.94
CA GLU A 364 -5.17 -0.68 20.32
C GLU A 364 -5.53 0.77 19.97
N PHE A 365 -4.83 1.73 20.56
CA PHE A 365 -4.95 3.13 20.17
C PHE A 365 -3.84 3.50 19.18
N VAL A 366 -4.20 3.60 17.90
CA VAL A 366 -3.30 4.04 16.84
C VAL A 366 -3.43 5.55 16.67
N MET A 367 -2.40 6.30 17.06
CA MET A 367 -2.50 7.75 17.26
C MET A 367 -1.28 8.50 16.72
N PRO A 368 -1.36 9.83 16.48
CA PRO A 368 -0.20 10.64 16.13
C PRO A 368 0.80 10.75 17.29
N GLU A 369 2.07 11.03 16.99
CA GLU A 369 3.15 11.19 17.98
C GLU A 369 2.81 12.19 19.10
N THR A 370 2.03 13.23 18.80
CA THR A 370 1.58 14.25 19.77
C THR A 370 0.58 13.73 20.81
N TRP A 371 0.01 12.54 20.59
CA TRP A 371 -0.98 11.91 21.46
C TRP A 371 -0.44 10.74 22.27
N LEU A 372 0.79 10.29 22.05
CA LEU A 372 1.32 9.09 22.72
C LEU A 372 1.42 9.23 24.26
N ASP A 373 1.45 10.45 24.80
CA ASP A 373 1.41 10.69 26.25
C ASP A 373 -0.01 10.82 26.84
N ARG A 374 -1.06 10.71 26.02
CA ARG A 374 -2.43 10.75 26.51
C ARG A 374 -2.74 9.48 27.31
N PRO A 375 -3.39 9.59 28.49
CA PRO A 375 -3.72 8.44 29.32
C PRO A 375 -4.98 7.73 28.78
N VAL A 376 -4.87 7.11 27.60
CA VAL A 376 -6.00 6.41 26.96
C VAL A 376 -6.46 5.17 27.73
N ASP A 377 -5.56 4.60 28.53
CA ASP A 377 -5.85 3.55 29.51
C ASP A 377 -6.70 4.03 30.69
N GLU A 378 -6.83 5.35 30.91
CA GLU A 378 -7.71 5.95 31.93
C GLU A 378 -9.08 6.39 31.36
N TRP A 379 -9.39 6.03 30.13
CA TRP A 379 -10.72 6.24 29.54
C TRP A 379 -11.66 5.14 30.00
N PHE A 380 -12.94 5.24 29.66
CA PHE A 380 -13.96 4.31 30.14
C PHE A 380 -14.57 3.47 29.01
N SER A 381 -14.81 2.19 29.27
CA SER A 381 -15.63 1.35 28.38
C SER A 381 -17.11 1.61 28.54
N ASP A 382 -17.54 1.99 29.75
CA ASP A 382 -18.91 2.36 30.08
C ASP A 382 -18.91 3.70 30.84
N PRO A 383 -19.57 4.76 30.32
CA PRO A 383 -19.73 6.02 31.02
C PRO A 383 -20.41 5.91 32.41
N ALA A 384 -21.19 4.86 32.66
CA ALA A 384 -21.92 4.65 33.91
C ALA A 384 -21.03 4.06 35.03
N ASP A 385 -20.19 3.08 34.71
CA ASP A 385 -19.35 2.36 35.69
C ASP A 385 -18.02 3.10 35.95
N ARG A 386 -17.56 3.92 35.01
CA ARG A 386 -16.34 4.76 35.10
C ARG A 386 -15.08 3.99 35.53
N GLU A 387 -15.03 2.68 35.28
CA GLU A 387 -13.83 1.88 35.49
C GLU A 387 -12.83 2.09 34.34
N PRO A 388 -11.56 2.43 34.63
CA PRO A 388 -10.54 2.64 33.61
C PRO A 388 -10.31 1.44 32.68
N LEU A 389 -10.20 1.70 31.37
CA LEU A 389 -9.94 0.69 30.35
C LEU A 389 -8.71 -0.16 30.65
N GLY A 390 -7.63 0.45 31.16
CA GLY A 390 -6.37 -0.25 31.45
C GLY A 390 -6.43 -1.23 32.62
N LEU A 391 -7.47 -1.16 33.46
CA LEU A 391 -7.73 -2.13 34.53
C LEU A 391 -8.52 -3.33 33.99
N LEU A 392 -9.49 -3.06 33.11
CA LEU A 392 -10.37 -4.07 32.53
C LEU A 392 -9.72 -4.85 31.38
N TYR A 393 -9.02 -4.13 30.49
CA TYR A 393 -8.57 -4.63 29.20
C TYR A 393 -7.08 -4.34 28.96
N PRO A 394 -6.41 -5.16 28.15
CA PRO A 394 -5.06 -4.88 27.68
C PRO A 394 -5.09 -3.69 26.71
N VAL A 395 -4.65 -2.52 27.18
CA VAL A 395 -4.59 -1.29 26.37
C VAL A 395 -3.16 -1.02 25.92
N VAL A 396 -2.97 -0.89 24.61
CA VAL A 396 -1.69 -0.54 23.96
C VAL A 396 -1.83 0.67 23.05
N ILE A 397 -0.71 1.34 22.79
CA ILE A 397 -0.66 2.46 21.84
C ILE A 397 0.31 2.22 20.70
N ARG A 398 0.01 2.81 19.54
CA ARG A 398 0.76 2.67 18.28
C ARG A 398 0.89 4.01 17.56
N ASP A 399 1.90 4.14 16.70
CA ASP A 399 2.10 5.35 15.90
C ASP A 399 1.38 5.22 14.55
N VAL A 400 0.40 6.09 14.30
CA VAL A 400 -0.35 6.14 13.04
C VAL A 400 0.56 6.31 11.81
N ARG A 401 1.72 6.95 11.97
CA ARG A 401 2.70 7.11 10.87
C ARG A 401 3.38 5.80 10.49
N ARG A 402 3.45 4.81 11.38
CA ARG A 402 4.02 3.49 11.10
C ARG A 402 3.05 2.55 10.39
N LEU A 403 1.76 2.92 10.31
CA LEU A 403 0.82 2.25 9.41
C LEU A 403 0.99 2.69 7.96
N LYS A 404 1.57 3.87 7.70
CA LYS A 404 1.83 4.39 6.35
C LYS A 404 3.11 3.74 5.77
N PRO A 405 3.18 3.47 4.46
CA PRO A 405 4.40 2.98 3.82
C PRO A 405 5.61 3.90 4.07
N GLY A 406 6.81 3.32 4.19
CA GLY A 406 8.06 4.06 4.28
C GLY A 406 9.05 3.50 5.30
N VAL A 407 10.23 4.12 5.37
CA VAL A 407 11.40 3.62 6.13
C VAL A 407 11.11 3.33 7.61
N ARG A 408 10.27 4.14 8.27
CA ARG A 408 9.92 3.91 9.70
C ARG A 408 9.25 2.55 9.90
N ARG A 409 8.39 2.18 8.95
CA ARG A 409 7.62 0.96 8.99
C ARG A 409 8.48 -0.25 8.64
N GLU A 410 9.34 -0.14 7.62
CA GLU A 410 10.30 -1.19 7.27
C GLU A 410 11.19 -1.56 8.45
N LYS A 411 11.76 -0.55 9.14
CA LYS A 411 12.56 -0.78 10.35
C LYS A 411 11.76 -1.46 11.47
N ALA A 412 10.50 -1.07 11.65
CA ALA A 412 9.63 -1.70 12.65
C ALA A 412 9.40 -3.19 12.34
N ILE A 413 9.22 -3.54 11.06
CA ILE A 413 9.03 -4.94 10.62
C ILE A 413 10.29 -5.76 10.91
N THR A 414 11.47 -5.27 10.51
CA THR A 414 12.73 -5.96 10.77
C THR A 414 12.91 -6.22 12.26
N ARG A 415 12.76 -5.20 13.11
CA ARG A 415 12.92 -5.32 14.56
C ARG A 415 11.86 -6.19 15.22
N TRP A 416 10.62 -6.17 14.73
CA TRP A 416 9.57 -7.05 15.26
C TRP A 416 9.89 -8.53 15.04
N ARG A 417 10.47 -8.87 13.87
CA ARG A 417 10.92 -10.25 13.61
C ARG A 417 12.09 -10.65 14.47
N GLU A 418 13.09 -9.79 14.60
CA GLU A 418 14.23 -10.07 15.51
C GLU A 418 13.74 -10.27 16.95
N LEU A 419 12.80 -9.45 17.40
CA LEU A 419 12.16 -9.58 18.71
C LEU A 419 11.46 -10.94 18.87
N ARG A 420 10.61 -11.35 17.92
CA ARG A 420 9.93 -12.65 17.99
C ARG A 420 10.90 -13.83 17.90
N ARG A 421 11.97 -13.73 17.10
CA ARG A 421 13.01 -14.77 17.03
C ARG A 421 13.78 -14.91 18.33
N ALA A 422 14.10 -13.79 18.98
CA ALA A 422 14.82 -13.77 20.24
C ALA A 422 13.92 -14.16 21.44
N GLY A 423 12.61 -13.92 21.34
CA GLY A 423 11.67 -14.11 22.44
C GLY A 423 11.82 -13.03 23.50
N ALA A 424 12.32 -13.38 24.69
CA ALA A 424 12.61 -12.41 25.75
C ALA A 424 13.97 -11.74 25.52
N VAL A 425 13.98 -10.41 25.55
CA VAL A 425 15.18 -9.60 25.31
C VAL A 425 15.45 -8.61 26.44
N ALA A 426 16.72 -8.26 26.63
CA ALA A 426 17.10 -7.21 27.54
C ALA A 426 16.66 -5.84 26.98
N PRO A 427 15.90 -5.03 27.73
CA PRO A 427 15.51 -3.71 27.27
C PRO A 427 16.67 -2.71 27.33
N ASP A 428 16.71 -1.79 26.37
CA ASP A 428 17.52 -0.59 26.44
C ASP A 428 16.91 0.40 27.44
N LEU A 429 17.73 0.89 28.36
CA LEU A 429 17.29 1.75 29.45
C LEU A 429 17.61 3.21 29.15
N PHE A 430 16.61 4.08 29.31
CA PHE A 430 16.76 5.53 29.38
C PHE A 430 16.25 5.99 30.75
N ASP A 431 17.16 6.10 31.70
CA ASP A 431 16.83 6.56 33.05
C ASP A 431 16.69 8.11 33.11
N CYS A 432 16.35 8.61 34.30
CA CYS A 432 16.19 10.04 34.55
C CYS A 432 17.48 10.87 34.41
N ARG A 433 18.65 10.23 34.31
CA ARG A 433 19.99 10.85 34.21
C ARG A 433 20.52 10.81 32.78
N ASP A 434 19.82 10.17 31.86
CA ASP A 434 20.24 10.04 30.47
C ASP A 434 20.46 11.41 29.81
N ARG A 435 21.71 11.64 29.39
CA ARG A 435 22.14 12.88 28.71
C ARG A 435 22.66 12.63 27.30
N ARG A 436 22.37 11.46 26.70
CA ARG A 436 22.84 11.12 25.35
C ARG A 436 22.29 12.12 24.33
N ASP A 437 23.16 12.57 23.44
CA ASP A 437 22.78 13.48 22.35
C ASP A 437 22.18 12.73 21.14
N ASP A 438 21.78 13.47 20.10
CA ASP A 438 21.15 12.89 18.91
C ASP A 438 22.12 11.99 18.17
N ARG A 439 23.43 12.23 18.26
CA ARG A 439 24.45 11.42 17.59
C ARG A 439 24.62 10.11 18.34
N ALA A 440 24.72 10.16 19.67
CA ALA A 440 24.81 8.98 20.53
C ALA A 440 23.54 8.10 20.43
N LEU A 441 22.36 8.71 20.46
CA LEU A 441 21.10 7.98 20.29
C LEU A 441 20.98 7.32 18.91
N ARG A 442 21.44 8.00 17.85
CA ARG A 442 21.49 7.43 16.50
C ARG A 442 22.48 6.28 16.40
N ALA A 443 23.64 6.38 17.04
CA ALA A 443 24.65 5.34 17.03
C ALA A 443 24.17 4.10 17.77
N LEU A 444 23.53 4.28 18.94
CA LEU A 444 22.88 3.20 19.69
C LEU A 444 21.81 2.53 18.84
N LEU A 445 20.79 3.27 18.43
CA LEU A 445 19.63 2.72 17.73
C LEU A 445 19.91 2.39 16.25
N ALA A 446 21.16 2.33 15.79
CA ALA A 446 21.48 1.97 14.42
C ALA A 446 21.31 0.46 14.16
N GLY A 447 21.59 -0.39 15.16
CA GLY A 447 21.42 -1.85 15.09
C GLY A 447 19.96 -2.28 15.16
N ASP A 448 19.65 -3.49 14.67
CA ASP A 448 18.29 -4.06 14.67
C ASP A 448 17.96 -4.87 15.94
N ASP A 449 18.94 -5.07 16.82
CA ASP A 449 18.84 -5.74 18.12
C ASP A 449 18.17 -4.89 19.21
N HIS A 450 18.06 -3.56 19.00
CA HIS A 450 17.39 -2.63 19.89
C HIS A 450 15.87 -2.65 19.69
N THR A 451 15.22 -3.68 20.25
CA THR A 451 13.80 -3.99 20.02
C THR A 451 12.86 -3.58 21.17
N VAL A 452 13.37 -3.43 22.39
CA VAL A 452 12.58 -3.00 23.56
C VAL A 452 13.28 -1.86 24.28
N VAL A 453 12.53 -0.79 24.58
CA VAL A 453 13.04 0.39 25.29
C VAL A 453 12.20 0.69 26.53
N ILE A 454 12.86 1.02 27.65
CA ILE A 454 12.21 1.50 28.87
C ILE A 454 12.69 2.92 29.18
N GLY A 455 11.76 3.85 29.31
CA GLY A 455 12.03 5.27 29.59
C GLY A 455 11.46 5.73 30.92
N ALA A 456 12.30 6.38 31.73
CA ALA A 456 11.89 7.15 32.90
C ALA A 456 12.31 8.62 32.76
N GLY A 457 11.59 9.54 33.42
CA GLY A 457 11.92 10.97 33.35
C GLY A 457 11.43 11.66 32.07
N SER A 458 12.07 12.78 31.75
CA SER A 458 11.83 13.51 30.50
C SER A 458 12.53 12.82 29.33
N TRP A 459 11.82 11.89 28.69
CA TRP A 459 12.39 11.03 27.63
C TRP A 459 11.79 11.27 26.23
N LYS A 460 11.08 12.40 26.01
CA LYS A 460 10.40 12.73 24.74
C LYS A 460 11.33 12.66 23.52
N ARG A 461 12.58 13.08 23.69
CA ARG A 461 13.60 13.08 22.64
C ARG A 461 14.01 11.66 22.28
N GLN A 462 14.31 10.84 23.29
CA GLN A 462 14.67 9.44 23.16
C GLN A 462 13.53 8.66 22.50
N ARG A 463 12.29 8.87 22.95
CA ARG A 463 11.08 8.29 22.33
C ARG A 463 10.97 8.65 20.85
N ARG A 464 11.13 9.92 20.48
CA ARG A 464 11.08 10.32 19.06
C ARG A 464 12.14 9.60 18.23
N MET A 465 13.34 9.40 18.78
CA MET A 465 14.39 8.65 18.10
C MET A 465 14.05 7.16 17.98
N ALA A 466 13.60 6.53 19.07
CA ALA A 466 13.12 5.14 19.08
C ALA A 466 11.99 4.91 18.05
N LEU A 467 11.03 5.85 17.98
CA LEU A 467 9.96 5.85 16.98
C LEU A 467 10.53 5.88 15.55
N LYS A 468 11.45 6.80 15.28
CA LYS A 468 12.10 6.98 13.97
C LYS A 468 12.91 5.75 13.53
N TYR A 469 13.51 5.04 14.48
CA TYR A 469 14.33 3.85 14.23
C TYR A 469 13.56 2.53 14.31
N GLY A 470 12.23 2.58 14.46
CA GLY A 470 11.41 1.37 14.36
C GLY A 470 11.43 0.49 15.62
N VAL A 471 11.81 1.01 16.80
CA VAL A 471 11.66 0.23 18.05
C VAL A 471 10.18 -0.18 18.22
N PRO A 472 9.85 -1.48 18.27
CA PRO A 472 8.46 -1.93 18.31
C PRO A 472 7.81 -1.90 19.69
N ILE A 473 8.57 -2.08 20.77
CA ILE A 473 8.04 -2.06 22.14
C ILE A 473 8.73 -0.96 22.94
N MET A 474 7.92 -0.09 23.57
CA MET A 474 8.42 0.91 24.51
C MET A 474 7.52 1.01 25.73
N LEU A 475 8.11 1.08 26.92
CA LEU A 475 7.39 1.33 28.17
C LEU A 475 7.89 2.62 28.81
N TRP A 476 6.98 3.46 29.28
CA TRP A 476 7.36 4.65 30.04
C TRP A 476 6.30 5.08 31.03
N SER A 477 6.74 5.87 32.00
CA SER A 477 5.82 6.55 32.92
C SER A 477 5.39 7.91 32.39
N ARG A 478 4.11 8.24 32.60
CA ARG A 478 3.56 9.58 32.33
C ARG A 478 3.83 10.60 33.45
N ARG A 479 4.16 10.15 34.67
CA ARG A 479 4.13 11.01 35.87
C ARG A 479 5.49 11.50 36.34
N TRP A 480 6.54 10.68 36.27
CA TRP A 480 7.79 11.00 36.96
C TRP A 480 8.75 11.80 36.07
N THR A 481 8.80 13.10 36.28
CA THR A 481 10.03 13.88 36.08
C THR A 481 10.71 14.02 37.42
N CYS A 482 11.84 13.34 37.62
CA CYS A 482 12.63 13.44 38.84
C CYS A 482 13.26 14.84 38.92
N ALA A 483 12.60 15.78 39.60
CA ALA A 483 13.14 17.12 39.85
C ALA A 483 14.42 17.10 40.72
N GLU A 484 14.64 15.99 41.44
CA GLU A 484 15.68 15.79 42.45
C GLU A 484 17.09 15.59 41.89
N HIS A 485 17.26 15.28 40.59
CA HIS A 485 18.62 15.18 40.01
C HIS A 485 19.22 16.54 39.63
N SER A 486 18.55 17.64 39.96
CA SER A 486 19.06 19.01 39.80
C SER A 486 20.11 19.38 40.86
N THR A 487 20.18 18.63 41.98
CA THR A 487 20.95 19.01 43.17
C THR A 487 22.00 17.99 43.61
N GLY A 488 22.23 16.90 42.86
CA GLY A 488 23.32 15.96 43.11
C GLY A 488 23.17 15.04 44.33
N ALA A 489 21.96 14.90 44.90
CA ALA A 489 21.71 13.94 45.98
C ALA A 489 21.79 12.49 45.44
N GLN A 490 22.58 11.65 46.10
CA GLN A 490 22.99 10.32 45.63
C GLN A 490 22.38 9.14 46.39
N GLU A 491 21.44 9.35 47.33
CA GLU A 491 21.13 8.32 48.35
C GLU A 491 19.65 7.86 48.44
N SER A 492 18.86 7.95 47.37
CA SER A 492 17.63 7.16 47.28
C SER A 492 17.33 6.73 45.84
N THR A 493 16.84 5.50 45.66
CA THR A 493 16.29 5.03 44.37
C THR A 493 15.12 5.94 44.01
N CYS A 494 15.29 6.78 43.00
CA CYS A 494 14.24 7.70 42.61
C CYS A 494 13.04 6.91 42.05
N PRO A 495 11.83 7.50 41.99
CA PRO A 495 10.67 6.83 41.40
C PRO A 495 10.92 6.33 39.97
N GLY A 496 11.77 7.03 39.20
CA GLY A 496 12.20 6.61 37.86
C GLY A 496 13.04 5.34 37.87
N ASP A 497 13.98 5.20 38.81
CA ASP A 497 14.84 4.02 38.94
C ASP A 497 13.99 2.78 39.30
N ARG A 498 13.05 2.93 40.25
CA ARG A 498 12.11 1.85 40.62
C ARG A 498 11.24 1.42 39.44
N PHE A 499 10.77 2.38 38.63
CA PHE A 499 10.03 2.09 37.41
C PHE A 499 10.87 1.30 36.40
N VAL A 500 12.10 1.75 36.13
CA VAL A 500 13.02 1.07 35.20
C VAL A 500 13.30 -0.35 35.67
N GLU A 501 13.60 -0.56 36.94
CA GLU A 501 13.87 -1.87 37.53
C GLU A 501 12.67 -2.82 37.38
N GLN A 502 11.48 -2.38 37.82
CA GLN A 502 10.27 -3.19 37.77
C GLN A 502 9.88 -3.55 36.33
N MET A 503 9.94 -2.59 35.40
CA MET A 503 9.61 -2.84 34.00
C MET A 503 10.67 -3.70 33.30
N SER A 504 11.95 -3.57 33.69
CA SER A 504 13.01 -4.43 33.17
C SER A 504 12.80 -5.89 33.60
N ALA A 505 12.40 -6.11 34.86
CA ALA A 505 12.06 -7.44 35.35
C ALA A 505 10.84 -8.02 34.62
N LEU A 506 9.81 -7.21 34.34
CA LEU A 506 8.64 -7.62 33.58
C LEU A 506 9.02 -8.08 32.15
N VAL A 507 9.76 -7.24 31.41
CA VAL A 507 10.14 -7.50 30.01
C VAL A 507 11.05 -8.72 29.89
N ARG A 508 12.01 -8.90 30.80
CA ARG A 508 12.96 -10.03 30.73
C ARG A 508 12.31 -11.39 30.95
N ASN A 509 11.16 -11.43 31.61
CA ASN A 509 10.46 -12.66 31.98
C ASN A 509 9.15 -12.87 31.21
N CYS A 510 8.91 -12.10 30.14
CA CYS A 510 7.66 -12.11 29.39
C CYS A 510 7.93 -12.19 27.89
N ALA A 511 7.15 -13.03 27.18
CA ALA A 511 7.20 -13.04 25.73
C ALA A 511 6.63 -11.71 25.17
N PRO A 512 7.13 -11.23 24.02
CA PRO A 512 6.69 -9.97 23.43
C PRO A 512 5.17 -9.87 23.21
N ASP A 513 4.53 -10.98 22.84
CA ASP A 513 3.10 -11.06 22.57
C ASP A 513 2.24 -11.10 23.85
N ASP A 514 2.82 -11.49 25.00
CA ASP A 514 2.14 -11.55 26.31
C ASP A 514 2.21 -10.23 27.10
N LEU A 515 3.10 -9.31 26.69
CA LEU A 515 3.32 -8.03 27.38
C LEU A 515 2.06 -7.19 27.61
N PRO A 516 1.11 -7.07 26.65
CA PRO A 516 -0.14 -6.35 26.89
C PRO A 516 -0.93 -6.88 28.09
N MET A 517 -1.03 -8.21 28.22
CA MET A 517 -1.72 -8.88 29.32
C MET A 517 -1.01 -8.64 30.65
N GLN A 518 0.32 -8.76 30.66
CA GLN A 518 1.12 -8.54 31.85
C GLN A 518 1.05 -7.08 32.33
N VAL A 519 1.06 -6.10 31.42
CA VAL A 519 0.91 -4.69 31.79
C VAL A 519 -0.48 -4.40 32.36
N ARG A 520 -1.55 -5.02 31.83
CA ARG A 520 -2.89 -4.95 32.45
C ARG A 520 -2.86 -5.47 33.88
N GLU A 521 -2.22 -6.61 34.13
CA GLU A 521 -2.13 -7.18 35.48
C GLU A 521 -1.34 -6.27 36.44
N VAL A 522 -0.24 -5.67 35.98
CA VAL A 522 0.51 -4.69 36.78
C VAL A 522 -0.34 -3.45 37.10
N ARG A 523 -1.18 -2.98 36.19
CA ARG A 523 -2.14 -1.89 36.45
C ARG A 523 -3.17 -2.31 37.51
N ARG A 524 -3.76 -3.50 37.36
CA ARG A 524 -4.76 -4.06 38.29
C ARG A 524 -4.22 -4.21 39.71
N LEU A 525 -3.00 -4.74 39.85
CA LEU A 525 -2.35 -4.90 41.16
C LEU A 525 -1.97 -3.57 41.82
N ALA A 526 -1.78 -2.51 41.03
CA ALA A 526 -1.51 -1.17 41.54
C ALA A 526 -2.79 -0.42 41.93
N GLU A 527 -3.97 -0.92 41.57
CA GLU A 527 -5.25 -0.30 41.92
C GLU A 527 -5.50 -0.39 43.43
N GLY A 528 -6.00 0.69 44.02
CA GLY A 528 -6.16 0.79 45.48
C GLY A 528 -4.86 0.94 46.30
N LEU A 529 -3.68 0.79 45.67
CA LEU A 529 -2.39 1.06 46.30
C LEU A 529 -1.99 2.55 46.17
N ASP A 530 -0.87 2.90 46.81
CA ASP A 530 -0.27 4.23 46.75
C ASP A 530 -0.18 4.76 45.31
N ARG A 531 -0.43 6.05 45.13
CA ARG A 531 -0.35 6.75 43.84
C ARG A 531 1.04 6.70 43.22
N ASP A 532 2.07 6.36 44.00
CA ASP A 532 3.45 6.26 43.54
C ASP A 532 3.84 4.88 42.99
N GLN A 533 2.89 3.93 42.91
CA GLN A 533 3.11 2.63 42.28
C GLN A 533 3.29 2.76 40.75
N CYS A 534 4.30 2.05 40.22
CA CYS A 534 4.65 2.05 38.80
C CYS A 534 3.44 1.79 37.90
N GLY A 535 2.61 0.80 38.29
CA GLY A 535 1.45 0.33 37.54
C GLY A 535 0.42 1.41 37.16
N ARG A 536 0.28 2.48 37.95
CA ARG A 536 -0.76 3.49 37.71
C ARG A 536 -0.47 4.44 36.55
N TRP A 537 0.78 4.52 36.10
CA TRP A 537 1.22 5.56 35.16
C TRP A 537 1.92 5.00 33.93
N ILE A 538 1.84 3.68 33.70
CA ILE A 538 2.53 2.99 32.61
C ILE A 538 1.80 3.27 31.29
N THR A 539 2.54 3.75 30.31
CA THR A 539 2.17 3.67 28.90
C THR A 539 2.94 2.53 28.24
N LEU A 540 2.20 1.63 27.57
CA LEU A 540 2.76 0.57 26.74
C LEU A 540 2.55 0.94 25.28
N PHE A 541 3.64 1.27 24.60
CA PHE A 541 3.70 1.25 23.14
C PHE A 541 4.08 -0.14 22.70
N TRP A 542 3.20 -0.76 21.92
CA TRP A 542 3.36 -2.10 21.40
C TRP A 542 2.84 -2.06 19.98
N ASP A 543 3.75 -2.17 19.02
CA ASP A 543 3.46 -1.92 17.61
C ASP A 543 3.94 -3.08 16.77
N ASP A 544 3.11 -4.13 16.69
CA ASP A 544 3.26 -5.19 15.71
C ASP A 544 2.88 -4.64 14.32
N PRO A 545 3.86 -4.42 13.42
CA PRO A 545 3.62 -3.81 12.11
C PRO A 545 2.91 -4.76 11.13
N LEU A 546 2.72 -6.03 11.50
CA LEU A 546 1.93 -7.01 10.75
C LEU A 546 0.44 -6.87 11.07
N ARG A 547 0.09 -6.36 12.26
CA ARG A 547 -1.30 -6.13 12.67
C ARG A 547 -1.78 -4.81 12.09
N ARG A 548 -2.57 -4.85 11.03
CA ARG A 548 -3.08 -3.63 10.38
C ARG A 548 -4.58 -3.45 10.61
N PRO A 549 -5.01 -2.30 11.14
CA PRO A 549 -6.42 -1.92 11.04
C PRO A 549 -6.78 -1.72 9.57
N ASP A 550 -7.80 -2.42 9.12
CA ASP A 550 -8.40 -2.19 7.81
C ASP A 550 -9.66 -1.29 7.96
N PRO A 551 -9.92 -0.37 7.00
CA PRO A 551 -9.16 -0.17 5.78
C PRO A 551 -7.79 0.49 6.03
N PRO A 552 -6.77 0.13 5.23
CA PRO A 552 -5.44 0.72 5.35
C PRO A 552 -5.54 2.23 5.10
N LEU A 553 -4.64 3.00 5.71
CA LEU A 553 -4.60 4.45 5.49
C LEU A 553 -4.41 4.72 4.00
N ALA A 554 -5.38 5.39 3.38
CA ALA A 554 -5.20 5.96 2.05
C ALA A 554 -3.97 6.89 2.10
N MET A 555 -3.12 6.81 1.08
CA MET A 555 -2.07 7.80 0.90
C MET A 555 -2.73 9.13 0.61
N ALA A 556 -2.73 10.05 1.58
CA ALA A 556 -3.06 11.45 1.34
C ALA A 556 -2.08 12.06 0.32
#